data_AF-A0A855X1E8-F1
#
_entry.id   AF-A0A855X1E8-F1
#
_cell.length_a   1.000
_cell.length_b   1.000
_cell.length_c   1.000
_cell.angle_alpha   90.00
_cell.angle_beta   90.00
_cell.angle_gamma   90.00
#
_symmetry.space_group_name_H-M   'P 1'
#
loop_
_entity.id
_entity.type
_entity.pdbx_description
1 polymer ?
#
loop_
_entity_poly.entity_id
_entity_poly.type
_entity_poly.pdbx_seq_one_letter_code
_entity_poly.pdbx_strand_id
1 'polypeptide(L)'
;MFWGHEGTSIPGTKNFMYCSPSENTGVIVLTNSSDNILEIWNIFLLIWGFSRDSDRDGIIAGFDICPNVYNPDQTFVDADGDGYPDICEPDVDHDGVLTEVDNCPNIANADQADADVDGIGDVCDNCTDTDHDGFGNPGFATNTCAVDNCPTVINPTQADANSDGIGDACCCAGTTGNVNYTGIVDLSDLSSLVSYLTGGGYVLPCPNESNVNATGIVDLSDLSALVSYLTGGGYVLPNCP
;
A
#
# COMPACT_ATOMS: atom_id res chain seq x y z
N MET A 1 46.35 2.11 -19.38
CA MET A 1 47.07 0.90 -19.82
C MET A 1 46.24 0.29 -20.93
N PHE A 2 46.70 0.40 -22.18
CA PHE A 2 45.95 -0.01 -23.36
C PHE A 2 46.08 -1.52 -23.55
N TRP A 3 44.96 -2.23 -23.69
CA TRP A 3 44.94 -3.65 -24.04
C TRP A 3 44.42 -3.78 -25.47
N GLY A 4 45.30 -4.13 -26.40
CA GLY A 4 44.93 -4.47 -27.77
C GLY A 4 44.88 -5.99 -27.92
N HIS A 5 43.75 -6.52 -28.40
CA HIS A 5 43.66 -7.91 -28.83
C HIS A 5 43.92 -7.99 -30.34
N GLU A 6 45.01 -8.65 -30.74
CA GLU A 6 45.31 -8.93 -32.14
C GLU A 6 44.40 -10.06 -32.64
N GLY A 7 43.44 -9.73 -33.52
CA GLY A 7 42.63 -10.72 -34.25
C GLY A 7 43.04 -10.75 -35.73
N THR A 8 43.74 -11.80 -36.14
CA THR A 8 44.17 -12.01 -37.52
C THR A 8 43.14 -12.86 -38.29
N SER A 9 42.43 -12.29 -39.26
CA SER A 9 41.56 -13.07 -40.16
C SER A 9 41.86 -12.88 -41.65
N ILE A 10 42.83 -12.04 -42.04
CA ILE A 10 43.24 -11.86 -43.45
C ILE A 10 44.78 -11.75 -43.53
N PRO A 11 45.47 -12.56 -44.35
CA PRO A 11 46.91 -12.45 -44.54
C PRO A 11 47.30 -11.03 -45.03
N GLY A 12 48.10 -10.31 -44.26
CA GLY A 12 48.63 -8.99 -44.65
C GLY A 12 47.84 -7.76 -44.14
N THR A 13 46.80 -7.93 -43.33
CA THR A 13 46.07 -6.79 -42.70
C THR A 13 46.34 -6.76 -41.20
N LYS A 14 46.73 -5.60 -40.65
CA LYS A 14 46.78 -5.38 -39.19
C LYS A 14 45.56 -4.56 -38.78
N ASN A 15 44.67 -5.18 -38.03
CA ASN A 15 43.47 -4.56 -37.48
C ASN A 15 43.79 -4.08 -36.06
N PHE A 16 43.62 -2.78 -35.79
CA PHE A 16 43.73 -2.24 -34.44
C PHE A 16 42.37 -1.74 -34.00
N MET A 17 41.86 -2.30 -32.90
CA MET A 17 40.65 -1.85 -32.25
C MET A 17 41.04 -1.01 -31.03
N TYR A 18 40.65 0.26 -31.02
CA TYR A 18 40.86 1.16 -29.89
C TYR A 18 39.53 1.45 -29.22
N CYS A 19 39.31 0.96 -28.01
CA CYS A 19 38.16 1.34 -27.19
C CYS A 19 38.60 2.34 -26.12
N SER A 20 37.93 3.49 -26.04
CA SER A 20 38.08 4.44 -24.93
C SER A 20 37.22 3.98 -23.75
N PRO A 21 37.81 3.71 -22.56
CA PRO A 21 37.04 3.26 -21.41
C PRO A 21 36.11 4.32 -20.80
N SER A 22 36.29 5.60 -21.16
CA SER A 22 35.61 6.73 -20.51
C SER A 22 34.42 7.32 -21.29
N GLU A 23 34.24 6.95 -22.57
CA GLU A 23 33.26 7.61 -23.45
C GLU A 23 32.38 6.64 -24.25
N ASN A 24 32.47 5.33 -24.05
CA ASN A 24 31.79 4.33 -24.90
C ASN A 24 32.07 4.52 -26.42
N THR A 25 33.18 5.17 -26.77
CA THR A 25 33.62 5.39 -28.15
C THR A 25 34.76 4.44 -28.49
N GLY A 26 34.63 3.68 -29.58
CA GLY A 26 35.64 2.75 -30.04
C GLY A 26 36.01 3.00 -31.51
N VAL A 27 37.23 3.42 -31.81
CA VAL A 27 37.69 3.61 -33.19
C VAL A 27 38.32 2.32 -33.69
N ILE A 28 37.73 1.70 -34.71
CA ILE A 28 38.36 0.61 -35.48
C ILE A 28 39.21 1.26 -36.57
N VAL A 29 40.54 1.09 -36.49
CA VAL A 29 41.47 1.55 -37.52
C VAL A 29 41.89 0.35 -38.34
N LEU A 30 41.38 0.27 -39.58
CA LEU A 30 41.84 -0.70 -40.57
C LEU A 30 43.03 -0.10 -41.32
N THR A 31 44.19 -0.74 -41.23
CA THR A 31 45.39 -0.35 -42.00
C THR A 31 45.69 -1.41 -43.05
N ASN A 32 45.77 -1.02 -44.32
CA ASN A 32 46.32 -1.86 -45.38
C ASN A 32 47.86 -1.74 -45.35
N SER A 33 48.56 -2.89 -45.35
CA SER A 33 50.00 -2.95 -45.08
C SER A 33 50.91 -2.48 -46.21
N SER A 34 50.39 -2.00 -47.34
CA SER A 34 51.22 -1.49 -48.43
C SER A 34 51.65 -0.03 -48.26
N ASP A 35 50.81 0.85 -47.66
CA ASP A 35 50.99 2.28 -47.93
C ASP A 35 51.03 3.20 -46.69
N ASN A 36 50.67 2.76 -45.48
CA ASN A 36 50.65 3.62 -44.27
C ASN A 36 49.88 4.97 -44.43
N ILE A 37 49.12 5.16 -45.51
CA ILE A 37 48.31 6.35 -45.77
C ILE A 37 46.91 6.09 -45.23
N LEU A 38 46.51 6.89 -44.24
CA LEU A 38 45.13 7.01 -43.80
C LEU A 38 44.32 7.66 -44.93
N GLU A 39 43.50 6.90 -45.65
CA GLU A 39 42.52 7.50 -46.55
C GLU A 39 41.41 8.14 -45.70
N ILE A 40 41.58 9.43 -45.42
CA ILE A 40 40.71 10.28 -44.60
C ILE A 40 39.24 10.20 -45.06
N TRP A 41 38.99 9.89 -46.34
CA TRP A 41 37.64 9.74 -46.90
C TRP A 41 36.86 8.53 -46.36
N ASN A 42 37.53 7.44 -45.96
CA ASN A 42 36.87 6.26 -45.38
C ASN A 42 36.59 6.38 -43.87
N ILE A 43 37.25 7.32 -43.20
CA ILE A 43 37.03 7.61 -41.78
C ILE A 43 35.70 8.38 -41.57
N PHE A 44 35.26 9.17 -42.56
CA PHE A 44 34.02 9.96 -42.46
C PHE A 44 32.75 9.11 -42.32
N LEU A 45 32.73 7.86 -42.78
CA LEU A 45 31.57 6.97 -42.64
C LEU A 45 31.50 6.27 -41.27
N LEU A 46 32.60 6.20 -40.53
CA LEU A 46 32.67 5.53 -39.23
C LEU A 46 32.36 6.45 -38.04
N ILE A 47 32.39 7.78 -38.22
CA ILE A 47 32.19 8.73 -37.12
C ILE A 47 30.70 8.94 -36.78
N TRP A 48 29.78 8.66 -37.71
CA TRP A 48 28.34 8.95 -37.55
C TRP A 48 27.46 7.73 -37.21
N GLY A 49 28.07 6.55 -36.99
CA GLY A 49 27.34 5.29 -36.79
C GLY A 49 27.54 4.63 -35.42
N PHE A 50 28.07 5.34 -34.42
CA PHE A 50 28.15 4.80 -33.06
C PHE A 50 26.79 4.91 -32.38
N SER A 51 26.00 3.85 -32.52
CA SER A 51 24.75 3.69 -31.78
C SER A 51 25.04 3.73 -30.28
N ARG A 52 24.39 4.67 -29.59
CA ARG A 52 24.49 4.86 -28.15
C ARG A 52 23.87 3.65 -27.44
N ASP A 53 24.49 3.23 -26.36
CA ASP A 53 23.99 2.26 -25.37
C ASP A 53 23.89 3.02 -24.05
N SER A 54 22.66 3.32 -23.61
CA SER A 54 22.42 4.29 -22.52
C SER A 54 22.44 3.64 -21.14
N ASP A 55 21.91 2.43 -21.01
CA ASP A 55 21.83 1.65 -19.76
C ASP A 55 23.00 0.66 -19.58
N ARG A 56 23.81 0.45 -20.63
CA ARG A 56 25.02 -0.39 -20.61
C ARG A 56 24.73 -1.87 -20.43
N ASP A 57 23.63 -2.35 -20.97
CA ASP A 57 23.27 -3.75 -20.97
C ASP A 57 24.00 -4.59 -22.04
N GLY A 58 24.68 -3.92 -22.98
CA GLY A 58 25.42 -4.54 -24.07
C GLY A 58 24.63 -4.61 -25.38
N ILE A 59 23.41 -4.08 -25.40
CA ILE A 59 22.55 -3.88 -26.56
C ILE A 59 22.52 -2.38 -26.88
N ILE A 60 22.59 -2.04 -28.16
CA ILE A 60 22.58 -0.62 -28.57
C ILE A 60 21.14 -0.13 -28.71
N ALA A 61 20.87 1.14 -28.40
CA ALA A 61 19.52 1.71 -28.30
C ALA A 61 18.57 1.52 -29.51
N GLY A 62 19.11 1.22 -30.71
CA GLY A 62 18.30 0.93 -31.90
C GLY A 62 17.86 -0.55 -32.04
N PHE A 63 18.47 -1.45 -31.27
CA PHE A 63 18.14 -2.87 -31.18
C PHE A 63 17.69 -3.30 -29.79
N ASP A 64 17.70 -2.36 -28.85
CA ASP A 64 17.29 -2.56 -27.49
C ASP A 64 15.78 -2.36 -27.38
N ILE A 65 15.07 -3.36 -26.86
CA ILE A 65 13.64 -3.26 -26.57
C ILE A 65 13.38 -2.25 -25.43
N CYS A 66 14.43 -1.92 -24.68
CA CYS A 66 14.40 -1.08 -23.51
C CYS A 66 15.59 -0.12 -23.40
N PRO A 67 15.68 0.90 -24.28
CA PRO A 67 16.90 1.71 -24.48
C PRO A 67 17.47 2.48 -23.27
N ASN A 68 16.78 2.46 -22.13
CA ASN A 68 17.19 3.12 -20.89
C ASN A 68 17.08 2.20 -19.65
N VAL A 69 16.74 0.93 -19.81
CA VAL A 69 16.58 -0.03 -18.71
C VAL A 69 17.47 -1.24 -18.99
N TYR A 70 18.37 -1.55 -18.05
CA TYR A 70 19.31 -2.66 -18.22
C TYR A 70 18.59 -4.02 -18.36
N ASN A 71 18.60 -4.62 -19.56
CA ASN A 71 17.94 -5.90 -19.85
C ASN A 71 18.70 -6.73 -20.92
N PRO A 72 19.90 -7.24 -20.59
CA PRO A 72 20.81 -7.89 -21.56
C PRO A 72 20.25 -9.16 -22.21
N ASP A 73 19.20 -9.75 -21.64
CA ASP A 73 18.49 -10.92 -22.15
C ASP A 73 17.37 -10.57 -23.15
N GLN A 74 16.97 -9.29 -23.22
CA GLN A 74 15.98 -8.75 -24.17
C GLN A 74 14.68 -9.55 -24.16
N THR A 75 14.26 -9.96 -22.96
CA THR A 75 13.03 -10.73 -22.78
C THR A 75 11.82 -9.81 -22.97
N PHE A 76 10.99 -10.09 -23.97
CA PHE A 76 9.75 -9.37 -24.20
C PHE A 76 8.61 -10.03 -23.43
N VAL A 77 8.23 -9.43 -22.32
CA VAL A 77 6.98 -9.72 -21.59
C VAL A 77 6.09 -8.49 -21.73
N ASP A 78 4.83 -8.72 -22.06
CA ASP A 78 3.81 -7.71 -22.33
C ASP A 78 2.52 -8.27 -21.75
N ALA A 79 2.29 -7.99 -20.46
CA ALA A 79 1.22 -8.59 -19.68
C ALA A 79 -0.16 -8.00 -20.04
N ASP A 80 -0.20 -6.72 -20.42
CA ASP A 80 -1.42 -5.99 -20.75
C ASP A 80 -1.75 -5.99 -22.27
N GLY A 81 -0.80 -6.35 -23.12
CA GLY A 81 -0.96 -6.47 -24.57
C GLY A 81 -0.91 -5.14 -25.32
N ASP A 82 -0.35 -4.07 -24.74
CA ASP A 82 -0.23 -2.75 -25.36
C ASP A 82 0.91 -2.65 -26.39
N GLY A 83 1.80 -3.65 -26.41
CA GLY A 83 2.95 -3.74 -27.30
C GLY A 83 4.21 -3.07 -26.78
N TYR A 84 4.23 -2.64 -25.51
CA TYR A 84 5.37 -2.13 -24.77
C TYR A 84 5.87 -3.19 -23.77
N PRO A 85 7.19 -3.42 -23.63
CA PRO A 85 7.67 -4.41 -22.68
C PRO A 85 7.46 -3.96 -21.23
N ASP A 86 6.91 -4.84 -20.38
CA ASP A 86 6.67 -4.60 -18.94
C ASP A 86 7.94 -4.09 -18.22
N ILE A 87 9.11 -4.60 -18.61
CA ILE A 87 10.40 -4.23 -17.98
C ILE A 87 10.76 -2.76 -18.22
N CYS A 88 10.17 -2.12 -19.22
CA CYS A 88 10.35 -0.71 -19.52
C CYS A 88 9.22 0.19 -19.07
N GLU A 89 8.08 -0.39 -18.71
CA GLU A 89 6.87 0.33 -18.37
C GLU A 89 7.08 1.08 -17.04
N PRO A 90 7.09 2.42 -17.04
CA PRO A 90 7.19 3.18 -15.80
C PRO A 90 5.89 3.17 -14.97
N ASP A 91 4.77 2.76 -15.57
CA ASP A 91 3.42 2.67 -14.98
C ASP A 91 2.79 1.33 -15.40
N VAL A 92 3.11 0.27 -14.63
CA VAL A 92 2.81 -1.14 -14.97
C VAL A 92 1.31 -1.46 -15.12
N ASP A 93 0.43 -0.69 -14.48
CA ASP A 93 -1.03 -0.94 -14.56
C ASP A 93 -1.82 0.16 -15.29
N HIS A 94 -1.10 1.15 -15.83
CA HIS A 94 -1.59 2.23 -16.68
C HIS A 94 -2.69 3.07 -16.04
N ASP A 95 -2.62 3.28 -14.73
CA ASP A 95 -3.57 4.12 -14.00
C ASP A 95 -3.19 5.62 -13.98
N GLY A 96 -1.98 5.94 -14.44
CA GLY A 96 -1.41 7.29 -14.47
C GLY A 96 -0.49 7.63 -13.30
N VAL A 97 -0.21 6.68 -12.42
CA VAL A 97 0.72 6.77 -11.29
C VAL A 97 1.95 5.91 -11.59
N LEU A 98 3.15 6.47 -11.38
CA LEU A 98 4.37 5.72 -11.66
C LEU A 98 4.55 4.59 -10.63
N THR A 99 4.96 3.41 -11.07
CA THR A 99 5.17 2.20 -10.26
C THR A 99 6.05 2.45 -9.01
N GLU A 100 6.95 3.43 -9.03
CA GLU A 100 7.81 3.78 -7.88
C GLU A 100 7.12 4.55 -6.76
N VAL A 101 5.97 5.16 -7.03
CA VAL A 101 5.16 5.93 -6.07
C VAL A 101 3.73 5.43 -5.93
N ASP A 102 3.38 4.37 -6.68
CA ASP A 102 2.09 3.73 -6.67
C ASP A 102 1.93 2.80 -5.44
N ASN A 103 0.84 2.98 -4.69
CA ASN A 103 0.50 2.15 -3.53
C ASN A 103 -0.15 0.81 -3.91
N CYS A 104 -0.48 0.58 -5.20
CA CYS A 104 -0.89 -0.69 -5.76
C CYS A 104 -0.27 -0.97 -7.15
N PRO A 105 1.05 -1.24 -7.24
CA PRO A 105 1.83 -1.28 -8.49
C PRO A 105 1.38 -2.19 -9.64
N ASN A 106 0.34 -3.00 -9.45
CA ASN A 106 -0.17 -3.96 -10.44
C ASN A 106 -1.71 -3.94 -10.54
N ILE A 107 -2.40 -3.02 -9.84
CA ILE A 107 -3.85 -2.92 -9.80
C ILE A 107 -4.23 -1.45 -9.85
N ALA A 108 -4.66 -1.02 -11.05
CA ALA A 108 -4.99 0.37 -11.32
C ALA A 108 -5.91 1.03 -10.28
N ASN A 109 -5.41 2.10 -9.66
CA ASN A 109 -6.11 2.95 -8.70
C ASN A 109 -5.58 4.39 -8.75
N ALA A 110 -5.91 5.10 -9.83
CA ALA A 110 -5.45 6.46 -10.09
C ALA A 110 -5.73 7.48 -8.97
N ASP A 111 -6.68 7.19 -8.06
CA ASP A 111 -6.99 8.02 -6.89
C ASP A 111 -6.08 7.77 -5.69
N GLN A 112 -5.30 6.68 -5.70
CA GLN A 112 -4.32 6.27 -4.69
C GLN A 112 -4.95 6.27 -3.28
N ALA A 113 -6.21 5.84 -3.19
CA ALA A 113 -6.91 5.72 -1.92
C ALA A 113 -6.19 4.71 -1.01
N ASP A 114 -6.01 5.09 0.25
CA ASP A 114 -5.32 4.34 1.31
C ASP A 114 -5.96 4.77 2.64
N ALA A 115 -6.99 4.04 3.05
CA ALA A 115 -7.90 4.45 4.11
C ALA A 115 -7.30 4.35 5.52
N ASP A 116 -6.39 3.40 5.75
CA ASP A 116 -5.70 3.18 7.02
C ASP A 116 -4.25 3.69 7.04
N VAL A 117 -3.75 4.19 5.91
CA VAL A 117 -2.48 4.89 5.77
C VAL A 117 -1.28 3.98 6.06
N ASP A 118 -1.39 2.71 5.67
CA ASP A 118 -0.31 1.73 5.82
C ASP A 118 0.65 1.71 4.61
N GLY A 119 0.28 2.42 3.53
CA GLY A 119 1.04 2.52 2.28
C GLY A 119 0.65 1.49 1.23
N ILE A 120 -0.37 0.67 1.48
CA ILE A 120 -0.99 -0.27 0.55
C ILE A 120 -2.35 0.31 0.15
N GLY A 121 -2.61 0.48 -1.14
CA GLY A 121 -3.87 1.10 -1.57
C GLY A 121 -5.10 0.21 -1.34
N ASP A 122 -6.26 0.83 -1.14
CA ASP A 122 -7.53 0.17 -0.82
C ASP A 122 -7.89 -0.99 -1.78
N VAL A 123 -7.46 -0.91 -3.05
CA VAL A 123 -7.77 -1.93 -4.07
C VAL A 123 -6.89 -3.17 -4.01
N CYS A 124 -5.72 -3.08 -3.36
CA CYS A 124 -4.75 -4.16 -3.23
C CYS A 124 -4.41 -4.50 -1.77
N ASP A 125 -4.97 -3.76 -0.82
CA ASP A 125 -4.88 -4.02 0.60
C ASP A 125 -5.85 -5.15 0.99
N ASN A 126 -5.31 -6.15 1.67
CA ASN A 126 -6.04 -7.32 2.14
C ASN A 126 -6.54 -7.17 3.58
N CYS A 127 -6.19 -6.09 4.27
CA CYS A 127 -6.64 -5.79 5.61
C CYS A 127 -6.58 -4.29 5.93
N THR A 128 -7.60 -3.57 5.52
CA THR A 128 -7.76 -2.16 5.88
C THR A 128 -8.15 -2.05 7.35
N ASP A 129 -7.24 -1.58 8.19
CA ASP A 129 -7.31 -1.54 9.65
C ASP A 129 -6.97 -0.13 10.15
N THR A 130 -7.97 0.73 10.29
CA THR A 130 -7.73 2.17 10.52
C THR A 130 -7.31 2.51 11.94
N ASP A 131 -7.52 1.62 12.91
CA ASP A 131 -7.10 1.83 14.29
C ASP A 131 -5.88 0.99 14.69
N HIS A 132 -5.39 0.15 13.79
CA HIS A 132 -4.19 -0.67 13.90
C HIS A 132 -4.25 -1.67 15.06
N ASP A 133 -5.43 -2.23 15.34
CA ASP A 133 -5.65 -3.23 16.39
C ASP A 133 -5.53 -4.69 15.91
N GLY A 134 -5.40 -4.89 14.60
CA GLY A 134 -5.26 -6.17 13.93
C GLY A 134 -6.56 -6.74 13.34
N PHE A 135 -7.65 -5.98 13.36
CA PHE A 135 -8.93 -6.33 12.76
C PHE A 135 -9.31 -5.35 11.65
N GLY A 136 -9.83 -5.88 10.54
CA GLY A 136 -10.12 -5.08 9.36
C GLY A 136 -11.49 -4.43 9.40
N ASN A 137 -11.56 -3.18 8.98
CA ASN A 137 -12.78 -2.41 8.87
C ASN A 137 -13.85 -3.14 8.03
N PRO A 138 -15.13 -3.09 8.44
CA PRO A 138 -16.23 -3.62 7.65
C PRO A 138 -16.46 -2.76 6.39
N GLY A 139 -16.84 -3.41 5.30
CA GLY A 139 -17.23 -2.73 4.05
C GLY A 139 -16.13 -2.64 2.99
N PHE A 140 -14.89 -3.02 3.31
CA PHE A 140 -13.81 -3.16 2.34
C PHE A 140 -13.87 -4.55 1.69
N ALA A 141 -14.04 -4.58 0.37
CA ALA A 141 -14.30 -5.83 -0.36
C ALA A 141 -13.07 -6.74 -0.49
N THR A 142 -11.88 -6.16 -0.39
CA THR A 142 -10.58 -6.83 -0.47
C THR A 142 -10.15 -7.41 0.88
N ASN A 143 -10.78 -7.01 1.99
CA ASN A 143 -10.45 -7.48 3.33
C ASN A 143 -10.58 -9.01 3.45
N THR A 144 -9.49 -9.63 3.86
CA THR A 144 -9.39 -11.06 4.18
C THR A 144 -9.10 -11.33 5.65
N CYS A 145 -8.77 -10.29 6.42
CA CYS A 145 -8.61 -10.39 7.86
C CYS A 145 -9.96 -10.45 8.59
N ALA A 146 -9.91 -10.70 9.90
CA ALA A 146 -11.11 -10.74 10.73
C ALA A 146 -11.75 -9.34 10.81
N VAL A 147 -13.08 -9.28 10.75
CA VAL A 147 -13.80 -8.01 10.76
C VAL A 147 -13.73 -7.37 12.14
N ASP A 148 -13.43 -6.08 12.16
CA ASP A 148 -13.46 -5.24 13.35
C ASP A 148 -14.88 -4.79 13.69
N ASN A 149 -15.31 -5.05 14.91
CA ASN A 149 -16.58 -4.58 15.45
C ASN A 149 -16.50 -3.15 16.05
N CYS A 150 -15.32 -2.53 16.06
CA CYS A 150 -15.07 -1.15 16.45
C CYS A 150 -14.03 -0.41 15.57
N PRO A 151 -14.34 -0.10 14.29
CA PRO A 151 -13.39 0.36 13.23
C PRO A 151 -12.58 1.65 13.48
N THR A 152 -12.76 2.28 14.64
CA THR A 152 -12.12 3.55 15.01
C THR A 152 -11.64 3.55 16.46
N VAL A 153 -11.77 2.43 17.17
CA VAL A 153 -11.48 2.30 18.60
C VAL A 153 -10.79 0.97 18.84
N ILE A 154 -9.46 1.04 19.01
CA ILE A 154 -8.59 -0.09 19.33
C ILE A 154 -9.22 -0.99 20.39
N ASN A 155 -9.60 -2.20 20.01
CA ASN A 155 -10.22 -3.17 20.90
C ASN A 155 -9.77 -4.61 20.55
N PRO A 156 -8.51 -4.99 20.87
CA PRO A 156 -7.93 -6.27 20.45
C PRO A 156 -8.66 -7.53 20.96
N THR A 157 -9.59 -7.38 21.91
CA THR A 157 -10.43 -8.48 22.42
C THR A 157 -11.70 -8.70 21.60
N GLN A 158 -12.09 -7.73 20.75
CA GLN A 158 -13.32 -7.74 19.94
C GLN A 158 -14.54 -8.13 20.78
N ALA A 159 -14.57 -7.68 22.04
CA ALA A 159 -15.64 -8.03 22.98
C ALA A 159 -16.97 -7.44 22.47
N ASP A 160 -17.98 -8.30 22.35
CA ASP A 160 -19.33 -7.96 21.92
C ASP A 160 -20.30 -8.80 22.77
N ALA A 161 -20.62 -8.29 23.95
CA ALA A 161 -21.34 -9.06 24.96
C ALA A 161 -22.79 -9.39 24.55
N ASN A 162 -23.39 -8.59 23.66
CA ASN A 162 -24.77 -8.77 23.20
C ASN A 162 -24.85 -9.40 21.79
N SER A 163 -23.72 -9.57 21.11
CA SER A 163 -23.58 -10.17 19.76
C SER A 163 -24.38 -9.43 18.68
N ASP A 164 -24.48 -8.10 18.79
CA ASP A 164 -25.16 -7.26 17.79
C ASP A 164 -24.23 -6.80 16.65
N GLY A 165 -22.93 -7.11 16.74
CA GLY A 165 -21.92 -6.75 15.76
C GLY A 165 -21.25 -5.39 16.01
N ILE A 166 -21.62 -4.68 17.09
CA ILE A 166 -20.93 -3.49 17.59
C ILE A 166 -20.15 -3.89 18.83
N GLY A 167 -18.84 -3.64 18.83
CA GLY A 167 -18.03 -4.00 19.98
C GLY A 167 -18.34 -3.14 21.21
N ASP A 168 -18.17 -3.74 22.39
CA ASP A 168 -18.40 -3.10 23.68
C ASP A 168 -17.60 -1.79 23.78
N ALA A 169 -16.37 -1.76 23.23
CA ALA A 169 -15.47 -0.60 23.28
C ALA A 169 -16.03 0.65 22.56
N CYS A 170 -16.77 0.48 21.48
CA CYS A 170 -17.29 1.57 20.65
C CYS A 170 -18.82 1.72 20.73
N CYS A 171 -19.52 0.86 21.49
CA CYS A 171 -20.97 0.98 21.66
C CYS A 171 -21.37 2.27 22.41
N CYS A 172 -20.43 2.91 23.12
CA CYS A 172 -20.67 4.08 23.98
C CYS A 172 -20.57 5.41 23.21
N ALA A 173 -21.47 5.61 22.25
CA ALA A 173 -21.55 6.83 21.42
C ALA A 173 -22.45 7.93 22.03
N GLY A 174 -23.24 7.61 23.06
CA GLY A 174 -24.21 8.50 23.70
C GLY A 174 -23.79 9.01 25.07
N THR A 175 -24.74 9.00 26.01
CA THR A 175 -24.53 9.47 27.40
C THR A 175 -24.63 8.27 28.34
N THR A 176 -23.62 8.05 29.20
CA THR A 176 -23.70 7.04 30.27
C THR A 176 -25.02 7.18 31.04
N GLY A 177 -25.75 6.09 31.24
CA GLY A 177 -27.10 6.10 31.81
C GLY A 177 -28.24 6.01 30.79
N ASN A 178 -27.98 6.15 29.49
CA ASN A 178 -28.93 5.93 28.38
C ASN A 178 -29.09 4.43 28.07
N VAL A 179 -29.49 3.66 29.07
CA VAL A 179 -29.59 2.19 29.04
C VAL A 179 -30.46 1.66 27.89
N ASN A 180 -31.42 2.46 27.43
CA ASN A 180 -32.32 2.06 26.34
C ASN A 180 -32.03 2.67 24.97
N TYR A 181 -30.91 3.39 24.85
CA TYR A 181 -30.44 3.93 23.58
C TYR A 181 -31.43 4.90 22.92
N THR A 182 -32.24 5.61 23.70
CA THR A 182 -33.17 6.65 23.19
C THR A 182 -32.51 8.02 23.05
N GLY A 183 -31.29 8.18 23.56
CA GLY A 183 -30.47 9.40 23.44
C GLY A 183 -30.70 10.42 24.55
N ILE A 184 -31.49 10.08 25.56
CA ILE A 184 -31.71 10.87 26.77
C ILE A 184 -31.63 9.95 27.99
N VAL A 185 -31.26 10.49 29.15
CA VAL A 185 -31.25 9.74 30.40
C VAL A 185 -32.50 10.08 31.21
N ASP A 186 -33.45 9.15 31.28
CA ASP A 186 -34.74 9.31 31.97
C ASP A 186 -35.22 8.05 32.72
N LEU A 187 -36.48 8.03 33.18
CA LEU A 187 -37.06 6.92 33.95
C LEU A 187 -37.27 5.64 33.13
N SER A 188 -37.28 5.74 31.80
CA SER A 188 -37.37 4.58 30.92
C SER A 188 -36.06 3.80 30.89
N ASP A 189 -34.90 4.46 31.03
CA ASP A 189 -33.60 3.79 31.22
C ASP A 189 -33.55 3.00 32.51
N LEU A 190 -34.11 3.57 33.58
CA LEU A 190 -34.23 2.88 34.86
C LEU A 190 -35.04 1.60 34.73
N SER A 191 -36.13 1.64 33.96
CA SER A 191 -36.98 0.47 33.72
C SER A 191 -36.25 -0.61 32.93
N SER A 192 -35.48 -0.22 31.91
CA SER A 192 -34.64 -1.12 31.12
C SER A 192 -33.52 -1.76 31.96
N LEU A 193 -32.84 -0.97 32.80
CA LEU A 193 -31.78 -1.47 33.67
C LEU A 193 -32.31 -2.47 34.71
N VAL A 194 -33.47 -2.17 35.32
CA VAL A 194 -34.15 -3.11 36.22
C VAL A 194 -34.51 -4.40 35.48
N SER A 195 -35.06 -4.30 34.27
CA SER A 195 -35.42 -5.48 33.46
C SER A 195 -34.20 -6.34 33.15
N TYR A 196 -33.06 -5.74 32.80
CA TYR A 196 -31.79 -6.46 32.60
C TYR A 196 -31.33 -7.17 33.87
N LEU A 197 -31.20 -6.42 34.97
CA LEU A 197 -30.64 -6.93 36.24
C LEU A 197 -31.52 -8.01 36.89
N THR A 198 -32.82 -8.00 36.61
CA THR A 198 -33.78 -8.97 37.16
C THR A 198 -34.01 -10.18 36.25
N GLY A 199 -33.34 -10.25 35.09
CA GLY A 199 -33.53 -11.33 34.12
C GLY A 199 -34.86 -11.24 33.36
N GLY A 200 -35.44 -10.05 33.24
CA GLY A 200 -36.68 -9.75 32.50
C GLY A 200 -36.55 -9.86 30.98
N GLY A 201 -35.41 -10.36 30.47
CA GLY A 201 -35.17 -10.60 29.05
C GLY A 201 -34.75 -9.35 28.26
N TYR A 202 -34.52 -8.23 28.93
CA TYR A 202 -33.95 -7.05 28.28
C TYR A 202 -32.47 -7.29 27.99
N VAL A 203 -32.07 -7.09 26.73
CA VAL A 203 -30.67 -7.15 26.30
C VAL A 203 -30.18 -5.72 26.16
N LEU A 204 -29.05 -5.41 26.79
CA LEU A 204 -28.48 -4.06 26.74
C LEU A 204 -27.99 -3.78 25.32
N PRO A 205 -28.46 -2.69 24.66
CA PRO A 205 -27.93 -2.27 23.37
C PRO A 205 -26.46 -1.85 23.46
N CYS A 206 -26.07 -1.26 24.59
CA CYS A 206 -24.68 -0.99 24.90
C CYS A 206 -24.41 -1.25 26.38
N PRO A 207 -23.62 -2.28 26.74
CA PRO A 207 -23.22 -2.53 28.11
C PRO A 207 -22.48 -1.36 28.76
N ASN A 208 -21.63 -0.66 28.00
CA ASN A 208 -20.84 0.47 28.52
C ASN A 208 -21.68 1.70 28.87
N GLU A 209 -22.76 1.99 28.14
CA GLU A 209 -23.72 3.04 28.54
C GLU A 209 -24.48 2.66 29.81
N SER A 210 -24.60 1.36 30.09
CA SER A 210 -25.34 0.83 31.24
C SER A 210 -24.47 0.66 32.50
N ASN A 211 -23.15 0.75 32.37
CA ASN A 211 -22.17 0.78 33.46
C ASN A 211 -22.09 2.21 34.04
N VAL A 212 -23.21 2.65 34.60
CA VAL A 212 -23.47 4.03 35.06
C VAL A 212 -22.42 4.53 36.04
N ASN A 213 -21.79 3.64 36.81
CA ASN A 213 -20.77 4.00 37.78
C ASN A 213 -19.32 3.72 37.35
N ALA A 214 -19.11 3.29 36.10
CA ALA A 214 -17.80 2.99 35.53
C ALA A 214 -16.96 1.98 36.33
N THR A 215 -17.62 1.01 36.99
CA THR A 215 -16.91 -0.08 37.69
C THR A 215 -16.45 -1.19 36.75
N GLY A 216 -16.97 -1.22 35.52
CA GLY A 216 -16.61 -2.19 34.48
C GLY A 216 -17.54 -3.40 34.42
N ILE A 217 -18.59 -3.41 35.24
CA ILE A 217 -19.65 -4.42 35.23
C ILE A 217 -20.98 -3.69 35.36
N VAL A 218 -22.05 -4.24 34.78
CA VAL A 218 -23.40 -3.71 34.94
C VAL A 218 -24.11 -4.48 36.06
N ASP A 219 -24.30 -3.86 37.21
CA ASP A 219 -24.90 -4.46 38.40
C ASP A 219 -25.86 -3.50 39.18
N LEU A 220 -26.26 -3.90 40.40
CA LEU A 220 -27.19 -3.11 41.23
C LEU A 220 -26.61 -1.76 41.70
N SER A 221 -25.30 -1.58 41.67
CA SER A 221 -24.63 -0.33 42.00
C SER A 221 -24.78 0.70 40.87
N ASP A 222 -24.88 0.28 39.61
CA ASP A 222 -25.26 1.15 38.48
C ASP A 222 -26.70 1.62 38.60
N LEU A 223 -27.59 0.72 39.00
CA LEU A 223 -28.99 1.07 39.28
C LEU A 223 -29.07 2.15 40.36
N SER A 224 -28.26 2.03 41.41
CA SER A 224 -28.20 3.02 42.49
C SER A 224 -27.67 4.37 42.01
N ALA A 225 -26.65 4.37 41.14
CA ALA A 225 -26.10 5.57 40.53
C ALA A 225 -27.11 6.27 39.63
N LEU A 226 -27.82 5.52 38.78
CA LEU A 226 -28.84 6.04 37.88
C LEU A 226 -30.02 6.66 38.65
N VAL A 227 -30.48 6.02 39.72
CA VAL A 227 -31.50 6.60 40.61
C VAL A 227 -31.02 7.90 41.23
N SER A 228 -29.78 7.95 41.72
CA SER A 228 -29.21 9.17 42.32
C SER A 228 -29.13 10.31 41.30
N TYR A 229 -28.74 10.02 40.05
CA TYR A 229 -28.73 11.00 38.97
C TYR A 229 -30.14 11.54 38.68
N LEU A 230 -31.10 10.65 38.42
CA LEU A 230 -32.47 11.01 38.02
C LEU A 230 -33.26 11.76 39.12
N THR A 231 -32.94 11.49 40.40
CA THR A 231 -33.61 12.12 41.55
C THR A 231 -32.95 13.41 42.03
N GLY A 232 -31.86 13.84 41.40
CA GLY A 232 -31.10 15.03 41.81
C GLY A 232 -30.27 14.82 43.08
N GLY A 233 -29.91 13.57 43.39
CA GLY A 233 -29.06 13.16 44.52
C GLY A 233 -27.59 13.58 44.41
N GLY A 234 -27.24 14.38 43.39
CA GLY A 234 -25.90 14.93 43.19
C GLY A 234 -24.92 14.00 42.48
N TYR A 235 -25.38 12.83 42.00
CA TYR A 235 -24.55 11.98 41.14
C TYR A 235 -24.33 12.65 39.78
N VAL A 236 -23.10 12.66 39.31
CA VAL A 236 -22.71 13.17 37.99
C VAL A 236 -22.29 11.98 37.17
N LEU A 237 -22.94 11.79 36.02
CA LEU A 237 -22.62 10.70 35.11
C LEU A 237 -21.18 10.85 34.62
N PRO A 238 -20.38 9.78 34.65
CA PRO A 238 -19.06 9.81 34.05
C PRO A 238 -19.18 9.93 32.52
N ASN A 239 -18.06 10.24 31.87
CA ASN A 239 -17.96 10.05 30.44
C ASN A 239 -17.91 8.54 30.14
N CYS A 240 -18.33 8.16 28.95
CA CYS A 240 -18.07 6.83 28.42
C CYS A 240 -16.57 6.48 28.53
N PRO A 241 -16.23 5.27 28.99
CA PRO A 241 -14.85 4.79 29.09
C PRO A 241 -14.20 4.60 27.71
#